data_AF-A0AAW0MYH3-F1
#
_entry.id   AF-A0AAW0MYH3-F1
#
_cell.length_a   1.000
_cell.length_b   1.000
_cell.length_c   1.000
_cell.angle_alpha   90.00
_cell.angle_beta   90.00
_cell.angle_gamma   90.00
#
_symmetry.space_group_name_H-M   'P 1'
#
loop_
_entity.id
_entity.type
_entity.pdbx_description
1 polymer ?
#
loop_
_entity_poly.entity_id
_entity_poly.type
_entity_poly.pdbx_seq_one_letter_code
_entity_poly.pdbx_strand_id
1 'polypeptide(L)'
;MLIVGLQQLSRAAVRARRLASHLCSATMATTDCPSSPVANGDTPTAAIVIIGDEILKGHTVDTNSAFLARKLRKLGVSVQRITVIPDVQEVISKEVALLSPQYTHVITSGGIGPTHDDVTFESIAKAFQEELHPHPELSRLVKEFFGTVDKDSAAMKLAMVPQSAKLNYGTDPQTGKVLRYPLVSVHNVYIFPGIPSLLERAFNGLEHLFVSSGTTFHTREVFVDADEAEIAPVLTRLQGVWGRMVALGSYPNWLSNYHRVRLVLDSNSTEEVEKARAQLLDALPEGSVVPLVTDPVSIATAEVYSLSNNGSPLGDKVKSAFKPSRQRWICIPLKNSVWVSTEAKTAQLCSICSTLRLNGANGEVSTRHNKKIRPGADLCGGQHPSGAQ
;
A
#
# COMPACT_ATOMS: atom_id res chain seq x y z
N MET A 1 33.30 -4.08 -71.78
CA MET A 1 32.33 -2.98 -71.59
C MET A 1 31.39 -3.41 -70.47
N LEU A 2 31.37 -2.67 -69.35
CA LEU A 2 30.48 -2.76 -68.19
C LEU A 2 30.52 -4.09 -67.38
N ILE A 3 30.59 -4.15 -66.04
CA ILE A 3 30.62 -3.18 -64.94
C ILE A 3 31.35 -3.88 -63.77
N VAL A 4 32.10 -3.08 -63.04
CA VAL A 4 32.78 -3.33 -61.77
C VAL A 4 31.75 -3.32 -60.63
N GLY A 5 31.92 -4.20 -59.63
CA GLY A 5 31.48 -3.90 -58.26
C GLY A 5 30.52 -4.90 -57.63
N LEU A 6 31.07 -5.80 -56.80
CA LEU A 6 30.54 -6.24 -55.49
C LEU A 6 31.42 -7.38 -54.93
N GLN A 7 32.72 -7.14 -54.81
CA GLN A 7 33.60 -7.90 -53.93
C GLN A 7 33.75 -7.11 -52.63
N GLN A 8 32.84 -7.25 -51.66
CA GLN A 8 33.12 -6.91 -50.26
C GLN A 8 32.06 -7.34 -49.22
N LEU A 9 31.35 -8.45 -49.40
CA LEU A 9 30.47 -9.00 -48.34
C LEU A 9 30.47 -10.53 -48.33
N SER A 10 31.56 -11.16 -47.89
CA SER A 10 31.50 -12.61 -47.55
C SER A 10 32.53 -13.12 -46.52
N ARG A 11 33.40 -12.26 -45.95
CA ARG A 11 34.39 -12.71 -44.95
C ARG A 11 33.95 -12.62 -43.48
N ALA A 12 32.81 -11.96 -43.20
CA ALA A 12 32.23 -11.92 -41.85
C ALA A 12 31.28 -13.11 -41.57
N ALA A 13 30.61 -13.66 -42.60
CA ALA A 13 29.65 -14.75 -42.45
C ALA A 13 30.29 -16.14 -42.24
N VAL A 14 31.57 -16.31 -42.57
CA VAL A 14 32.28 -17.59 -42.47
C VAL A 14 33.01 -17.74 -41.12
N ARG A 15 33.22 -16.66 -40.35
CA ARG A 15 33.75 -16.71 -38.97
C ARG A 15 32.66 -16.94 -37.91
N ALA A 16 31.39 -16.65 -38.22
CA ALA A 16 30.27 -16.89 -37.31
C ALA A 16 29.81 -18.38 -37.27
N ARG A 17 30.21 -19.21 -38.24
CA ARG A 17 29.86 -20.64 -38.28
C ARG A 17 30.88 -21.59 -37.64
N ARG A 18 32.05 -21.09 -37.21
CA ARG A 18 33.07 -21.88 -36.47
C ARG A 18 33.04 -21.72 -34.95
N LEU A 19 32.21 -20.81 -34.43
CA LEU A 19 31.93 -20.64 -33.00
C LEU A 19 30.65 -21.36 -32.55
N ALA A 20 29.84 -21.86 -33.49
CA ALA A 20 28.57 -22.55 -33.20
C ALA A 20 28.69 -24.09 -33.12
N SER A 21 29.87 -24.67 -33.33
CA SER A 21 30.10 -26.14 -33.32
C SER A 21 30.94 -26.64 -32.14
N HIS A 22 31.19 -25.80 -31.12
CA HIS A 22 31.93 -26.16 -29.90
C HIS A 22 31.16 -25.93 -28.59
N LEU A 23 29.83 -25.81 -28.67
CA LEU A 23 28.96 -25.68 -27.48
C LEU A 23 27.91 -26.80 -27.36
N CYS A 24 28.07 -27.89 -28.12
CA CYS A 24 27.12 -29.01 -28.14
C CYS A 24 27.83 -30.34 -27.83
N SER A 25 28.43 -30.43 -26.65
CA SER A 25 28.80 -31.70 -25.99
C SER A 25 29.36 -31.40 -24.61
N ALA A 26 28.48 -31.25 -23.62
CA ALA A 26 28.82 -31.49 -22.24
C ALA A 26 27.54 -31.83 -21.47
N THR A 27 27.48 -33.09 -21.04
CA THR A 27 26.73 -33.62 -19.90
C THR A 27 25.21 -33.53 -19.92
N MET A 28 24.59 -34.63 -20.37
CA MET A 28 23.40 -35.15 -19.70
C MET A 28 23.77 -35.47 -18.26
N ALA A 29 23.54 -34.51 -17.37
CA ALA A 29 23.41 -34.76 -15.96
C ALA A 29 21.90 -34.78 -15.68
N THR A 30 21.43 -35.91 -15.18
CA THR A 30 20.15 -36.01 -14.49
C THR A 30 20.10 -34.93 -13.42
N THR A 31 19.41 -33.82 -13.70
CA THR A 31 19.01 -32.90 -12.65
C THR A 31 17.91 -33.59 -11.88
N ASP A 32 18.32 -34.30 -10.84
CA ASP A 32 17.50 -34.50 -9.65
C ASP A 32 16.87 -33.15 -9.31
N CYS A 33 15.54 -33.13 -9.26
CA CYS A 33 14.81 -32.03 -8.63
C CYS A 33 15.40 -31.81 -7.24
N PRO A 34 15.86 -30.61 -6.87
CA PRO A 34 16.13 -30.35 -5.47
C PRO A 34 14.78 -30.20 -4.77
N SER A 35 14.13 -31.33 -4.46
CA SER A 35 13.28 -31.41 -3.29
C SER A 35 14.19 -31.38 -2.08
N SER A 36 14.67 -30.18 -1.72
CA SER A 36 15.41 -29.95 -0.50
C SER A 36 14.64 -28.97 0.37
N PRO A 37 14.44 -29.29 1.66
CA PRO A 37 13.72 -28.43 2.58
C PRO A 37 14.50 -27.12 2.75
N VAL A 38 13.75 -26.01 2.86
CA VAL A 38 14.27 -24.70 3.22
C VAL A 38 15.24 -24.86 4.39
N ALA A 39 16.51 -24.53 4.18
CA ALA A 39 17.52 -24.58 5.20
C ALA A 39 17.07 -23.70 6.39
N ASN A 40 17.08 -24.27 7.60
CA ASN A 40 16.74 -23.58 8.84
C ASN A 40 17.71 -22.39 9.04
N GLY A 41 17.32 -21.20 8.59
CA GLY A 41 18.11 -19.97 8.71
C GLY A 41 17.67 -18.82 7.79
N ASP A 42 17.03 -19.13 6.65
CA ASP A 42 16.60 -18.09 5.70
C ASP A 42 15.16 -17.64 5.96
N THR A 43 14.95 -16.31 5.96
CA THR A 43 13.62 -15.69 6.08
C THR A 43 12.71 -16.17 4.94
N PRO A 44 11.52 -16.75 5.24
CA PRO A 44 10.59 -17.17 4.21
C PRO A 44 10.23 -16.03 3.27
N THR A 45 10.19 -16.32 1.97
CA THR A 45 9.94 -15.32 0.93
C THR A 45 8.59 -15.56 0.26
N ALA A 46 7.99 -14.49 -0.23
CA ALA A 46 6.74 -14.57 -0.98
C ALA A 46 6.77 -13.76 -2.27
N ALA A 47 6.11 -14.31 -3.30
CA ALA A 47 5.71 -13.58 -4.48
C ALA A 47 4.18 -13.52 -4.58
N ILE A 48 3.65 -12.35 -4.94
CA ILE A 48 2.22 -12.12 -5.11
C ILE A 48 1.92 -11.94 -6.60
N VAL A 49 0.90 -12.63 -7.10
CA VAL A 49 0.41 -12.55 -8.47
C VAL A 49 -1.05 -12.10 -8.44
N ILE A 50 -1.30 -10.85 -8.79
CA ILE A 50 -2.64 -10.31 -8.97
C ILE A 50 -3.06 -10.58 -10.41
N ILE A 51 -4.19 -11.27 -10.55
CA ILE A 51 -4.74 -11.71 -11.84
C ILE A 51 -6.04 -10.94 -12.02
N GLY A 52 -6.07 -10.06 -13.02
CA GLY A 52 -7.23 -9.20 -13.24
C GLY A 52 -6.97 -8.11 -14.27
N ASP A 53 -7.63 -8.23 -15.41
CA ASP A 53 -7.64 -7.26 -16.48
C ASP A 53 -8.10 -5.86 -16.04
N GLU A 54 -9.03 -5.78 -15.08
CA GLU A 54 -9.55 -4.55 -14.51
C GLU A 54 -8.50 -3.76 -13.71
N ILE A 55 -7.53 -4.47 -13.12
CA ILE A 55 -6.40 -3.85 -12.43
C ILE A 55 -5.45 -3.25 -13.46
N LEU A 56 -5.14 -4.00 -14.53
CA LEU A 56 -4.30 -3.52 -15.63
C LEU A 56 -4.91 -2.33 -16.38
N LYS A 57 -6.23 -2.31 -16.52
CA LYS A 57 -6.99 -1.20 -17.12
C LYS A 57 -7.13 0.00 -16.18
N GLY A 58 -6.73 -0.13 -14.91
CA GLY A 58 -6.84 0.93 -13.90
C GLY A 58 -8.28 1.23 -13.47
N HIS A 59 -9.24 0.36 -13.77
CA HIS A 59 -10.63 0.51 -13.32
C HIS A 59 -10.78 0.24 -11.83
N THR A 60 -9.94 -0.63 -11.28
CA THR A 60 -9.92 -0.99 -9.88
C THR A 60 -8.51 -0.79 -9.33
N VAL A 61 -8.40 -0.14 -8.19
CA VAL A 61 -7.12 0.00 -7.47
C VAL A 61 -6.85 -1.31 -6.75
N ASP A 62 -5.68 -1.90 -6.98
CA ASP A 62 -5.25 -3.10 -6.27
C ASP A 62 -4.98 -2.79 -4.79
N THR A 63 -5.90 -3.23 -3.94
CA THR A 63 -5.75 -3.19 -2.48
C THR A 63 -5.30 -4.52 -1.90
N ASN A 64 -5.41 -5.61 -2.67
CA ASN A 64 -5.11 -6.97 -2.24
C ASN A 64 -3.61 -7.15 -2.01
N SER A 65 -2.77 -6.70 -2.95
CA SER A 65 -1.32 -6.81 -2.81
C SER A 65 -0.81 -6.06 -1.58
N ALA A 66 -1.35 -4.85 -1.34
CA ALA A 66 -1.02 -4.04 -0.18
C ALA A 66 -1.45 -4.70 1.13
N PHE A 67 -2.65 -5.31 1.18
CA PHE A 67 -3.11 -6.08 2.33
C PHE A 67 -2.20 -7.28 2.61
N LEU A 68 -1.95 -8.10 1.59
CA LEU A 68 -1.11 -9.30 1.69
C LEU A 68 0.31 -8.95 2.14
N ALA A 69 0.93 -7.93 1.54
CA ALA A 69 2.28 -7.50 1.91
C ALA A 69 2.37 -7.08 3.38
N ARG A 70 1.40 -6.31 3.88
CA ARG A 70 1.36 -5.93 5.31
C ARG A 70 1.18 -7.13 6.22
N LYS A 71 0.32 -8.08 5.83
CA LYS A 71 0.00 -9.25 6.64
C LYS A 71 1.14 -10.26 6.68
N LEU A 72 1.67 -10.66 5.52
CA LEU A 72 2.82 -11.56 5.41
C LEU A 72 4.03 -11.03 6.17
N ARG A 73 4.28 -9.73 6.07
CA ARG A 73 5.34 -9.08 6.86
C ARG A 73 5.13 -9.25 8.37
N LYS A 74 3.92 -9.06 8.89
CA LYS A 74 3.63 -9.31 10.32
C LYS A 74 3.87 -10.78 10.72
N LEU A 75 3.72 -11.69 9.78
CA LEU A 75 3.94 -13.14 9.98
C LEU A 75 5.40 -13.56 9.75
N GLY A 76 6.32 -12.61 9.51
CA GLY A 76 7.73 -12.92 9.31
C GLY A 76 8.09 -13.37 7.90
N VAL A 77 7.22 -13.13 6.91
CA VAL A 77 7.44 -13.47 5.50
C VAL A 77 7.82 -12.21 4.70
N SER A 78 8.93 -12.28 3.98
CA SER A 78 9.43 -11.20 3.12
C SER A 78 8.78 -11.27 1.74
N VAL A 79 7.88 -10.33 1.42
CA VAL A 79 7.38 -10.19 0.06
C VAL A 79 8.45 -9.52 -0.81
N GLN A 80 8.94 -10.24 -1.81
CA GLN A 80 10.04 -9.79 -2.66
C GLN A 80 9.59 -9.45 -4.09
N ARG A 81 8.40 -9.91 -4.50
CA ARG A 81 7.86 -9.64 -5.82
C ARG A 81 6.33 -9.53 -5.78
N ILE A 82 5.82 -8.54 -6.47
CA ILE A 82 4.38 -8.37 -6.75
C ILE A 82 4.26 -8.18 -8.25
N THR A 83 3.39 -8.96 -8.89
CA THR A 83 3.10 -8.85 -10.32
C THR A 83 1.60 -8.72 -10.53
N VAL A 84 1.22 -7.94 -11.53
CA VAL A 84 -0.16 -7.81 -12.00
C VAL A 84 -0.18 -8.29 -13.44
N ILE A 85 -1.02 -9.27 -13.74
CA ILE A 85 -1.06 -9.95 -15.05
C ILE A 85 -2.50 -10.11 -15.55
N PRO A 86 -2.71 -10.22 -16.87
CA PRO A 86 -4.05 -10.39 -17.43
C PRO A 86 -4.61 -11.79 -17.17
N ASP A 87 -5.92 -11.93 -17.33
CA ASP A 87 -6.68 -13.20 -17.26
C ASP A 87 -6.42 -14.11 -18.48
N VAL A 88 -5.13 -14.43 -18.71
CA VAL A 88 -4.67 -15.23 -19.85
C VAL A 88 -3.92 -16.45 -19.33
N GLN A 89 -4.45 -17.64 -19.63
CA GLN A 89 -3.95 -18.90 -19.08
C GLN A 89 -2.45 -19.11 -19.27
N GLU A 90 -1.95 -18.80 -20.47
CA GLU A 90 -0.52 -18.93 -20.80
C GLU A 90 0.36 -18.00 -19.95
N VAL A 91 -0.10 -16.77 -19.70
CA VAL A 91 0.66 -15.77 -18.93
C VAL A 91 0.71 -16.19 -17.47
N ILE A 92 -0.44 -16.56 -16.88
CA ILE A 92 -0.53 -17.01 -15.49
C ILE A 92 0.33 -18.26 -15.29
N SER A 93 0.22 -19.26 -16.19
CA SER A 93 0.98 -20.50 -16.05
C SER A 93 2.49 -20.28 -16.08
N LYS A 94 2.98 -19.40 -16.96
CA LYS A 94 4.40 -19.04 -17.05
C LYS A 94 4.91 -18.31 -15.82
N GLU A 95 4.13 -17.35 -15.31
CA GLU A 95 4.53 -16.60 -14.11
C GLU A 95 4.55 -17.54 -12.90
N VAL A 96 3.57 -18.41 -12.73
CA VAL A 96 3.56 -19.40 -11.64
C VAL A 96 4.74 -20.37 -11.74
N ALA A 97 5.01 -20.91 -12.92
CA ALA A 97 6.15 -21.82 -13.15
C ALA A 97 7.51 -21.14 -12.90
N LEU A 98 7.61 -19.83 -13.16
CA LEU A 98 8.80 -19.03 -12.85
C LEU A 98 8.98 -18.81 -11.35
N LEU A 99 7.89 -18.46 -10.64
CA LEU A 99 7.94 -18.00 -9.25
C LEU A 99 7.97 -19.14 -8.23
N SER A 100 7.22 -20.22 -8.48
CA SER A 100 7.12 -21.36 -7.55
C SER A 100 8.48 -21.91 -7.08
N PRO A 101 9.49 -22.13 -7.94
CA PRO A 101 10.80 -22.60 -7.48
C PRO A 101 11.68 -21.54 -6.81
N GLN A 102 11.37 -20.24 -6.94
CA GLN A 102 12.21 -19.14 -6.44
C GLN A 102 11.79 -18.62 -5.07
N TYR A 103 10.53 -18.83 -4.68
CA TYR A 103 9.96 -18.26 -3.47
C TYR A 103 9.39 -19.34 -2.55
N THR A 104 9.41 -19.10 -1.23
CA THR A 104 8.80 -20.03 -0.27
C THR A 104 7.29 -20.14 -0.49
N HIS A 105 6.62 -19.02 -0.76
CA HIS A 105 5.19 -18.97 -1.04
C HIS A 105 4.91 -18.18 -2.32
N VAL A 106 4.00 -18.69 -3.15
CA VAL A 106 3.39 -17.91 -4.24
C VAL A 106 1.93 -17.71 -3.89
N ILE A 107 1.45 -16.47 -3.89
CA ILE A 107 0.07 -16.15 -3.55
C ILE A 107 -0.58 -15.51 -4.77
N THR A 108 -1.64 -16.14 -5.29
CA THR A 108 -2.44 -15.56 -6.37
C THR A 108 -3.70 -14.92 -5.82
N SER A 109 -4.20 -13.88 -6.47
CA SER A 109 -5.52 -13.29 -6.18
C SER A 109 -6.22 -12.96 -7.49
N GLY A 110 -7.41 -13.53 -7.69
CA GLY A 110 -8.23 -13.31 -8.88
C GLY A 110 -8.34 -14.52 -9.81
N GLY A 111 -9.27 -14.45 -10.77
CA GLY A 111 -9.50 -15.47 -11.79
C GLY A 111 -10.03 -16.83 -11.30
N ILE A 112 -10.75 -16.89 -10.18
CA ILE A 112 -11.29 -18.13 -9.58
C ILE A 112 -12.83 -18.19 -9.51
N GLY A 113 -13.54 -17.30 -10.19
CA GLY A 113 -15.00 -17.34 -10.30
C GLY A 113 -15.51 -18.33 -11.37
N PRO A 114 -16.83 -18.30 -11.64
CA PRO A 114 -17.46 -19.19 -12.61
C PRO A 114 -17.39 -18.68 -14.07
N THR A 115 -16.87 -17.48 -14.32
CA THR A 115 -16.91 -16.89 -15.67
C THR A 115 -15.81 -17.45 -16.56
N HIS A 116 -15.82 -17.09 -17.86
CA HIS A 116 -14.95 -17.70 -18.87
C HIS A 116 -13.51 -17.20 -18.79
N ASP A 117 -13.33 -15.97 -18.30
CA ASP A 117 -12.08 -15.30 -17.98
C ASP A 117 -11.46 -15.79 -16.66
N ASP A 118 -12.23 -16.40 -15.76
CA ASP A 118 -11.70 -17.06 -14.56
C ASP A 118 -10.95 -18.35 -14.94
N VAL A 119 -9.63 -18.25 -15.15
CA VAL A 119 -8.79 -19.34 -15.65
C VAL A 119 -7.64 -19.72 -14.70
N THR A 120 -7.66 -19.27 -13.44
CA THR A 120 -6.52 -19.43 -12.52
C THR A 120 -6.24 -20.90 -12.18
N PHE A 121 -7.27 -21.74 -11.96
CA PHE A 121 -7.05 -23.17 -11.69
C PHE A 121 -6.49 -23.91 -12.91
N GLU A 122 -7.04 -23.64 -14.10
CA GLU A 122 -6.56 -24.16 -15.40
C GLU A 122 -5.11 -23.75 -15.67
N SER A 123 -4.75 -22.53 -15.27
CA SER A 123 -3.40 -21.99 -15.45
C SER A 123 -2.39 -22.65 -14.51
N ILE A 124 -2.78 -22.87 -13.25
CA ILE A 124 -1.94 -23.52 -12.26
C ILE A 124 -1.77 -25.01 -12.59
N ALA A 125 -2.83 -25.69 -13.03
CA ALA A 125 -2.73 -27.04 -13.56
C ALA A 125 -1.69 -27.13 -14.69
N LYS A 126 -1.78 -26.19 -15.65
CA LYS A 126 -0.84 -26.10 -16.76
C LYS A 126 0.60 -25.81 -16.32
N ALA A 127 0.80 -24.93 -15.33
CA ALA A 127 2.12 -24.61 -14.80
C ALA A 127 2.84 -25.84 -14.24
N PHE A 128 2.10 -26.74 -13.58
CA PHE A 128 2.61 -27.96 -12.97
C PHE A 128 2.41 -29.22 -13.82
N GLN A 129 1.89 -29.08 -15.05
CA GLN A 129 1.60 -30.19 -15.97
C GLN A 129 0.64 -31.24 -15.38
N GLU A 130 -0.37 -30.76 -14.64
CA GLU A 130 -1.40 -31.58 -14.01
C GLU A 130 -2.73 -31.51 -14.77
N GLU A 131 -3.54 -32.56 -14.66
CA GLU A 131 -4.92 -32.55 -15.13
C GLU A 131 -5.84 -31.90 -14.08
N LEU A 132 -6.90 -31.23 -14.55
CA LEU A 132 -7.99 -30.78 -13.69
C LEU A 132 -8.96 -31.92 -13.40
N HIS A 133 -9.41 -31.99 -12.15
CA HIS A 133 -10.42 -32.95 -11.74
C HIS A 133 -11.44 -32.29 -10.80
N PRO A 134 -12.69 -32.79 -10.76
CA PRO A 134 -13.67 -32.32 -9.80
C PRO A 134 -13.30 -32.83 -8.40
N HIS A 135 -12.94 -31.93 -7.49
CA HIS A 135 -12.68 -32.30 -6.11
C HIS A 135 -14.00 -32.66 -5.40
N PRO A 136 -14.13 -33.84 -4.76
CA PRO A 136 -15.41 -34.29 -4.19
C PRO A 136 -16.02 -33.30 -3.19
N GLU A 137 -15.18 -32.71 -2.34
CA GLU A 137 -15.63 -31.77 -1.32
C GLU A 137 -16.06 -30.41 -1.89
N LEU A 138 -15.32 -29.86 -2.86
CA LEU A 138 -15.72 -28.62 -3.53
C LEU A 138 -16.99 -28.85 -4.35
N SER A 139 -17.12 -30.00 -5.01
CA SER A 139 -18.34 -30.39 -5.75
C SER A 139 -19.56 -30.41 -4.83
N ARG A 140 -19.41 -30.92 -3.60
CA ARG A 140 -20.47 -30.88 -2.57
C ARG A 140 -20.83 -29.43 -2.20
N LEU A 141 -19.84 -28.56 -1.98
CA LEU A 141 -20.08 -27.15 -1.65
C LEU A 141 -20.77 -26.40 -2.80
N VAL A 142 -20.36 -26.66 -4.05
CA VAL A 142 -21.02 -26.12 -5.25
C VAL A 142 -22.48 -26.55 -5.30
N LYS A 143 -22.77 -27.84 -5.05
CA LYS A 143 -24.14 -28.35 -4.97
C LYS A 143 -24.96 -27.65 -3.89
N GLU A 144 -24.39 -27.45 -2.70
CA GLU A 144 -25.08 -26.82 -1.58
C GLU A 144 -25.39 -25.34 -1.82
N PHE A 145 -24.53 -24.64 -2.54
CA PHE A 145 -24.66 -23.20 -2.76
C PHE A 145 -25.43 -22.84 -4.03
N PHE A 146 -25.15 -23.53 -5.13
CA PHE A 146 -25.72 -23.26 -6.45
C PHE A 146 -26.85 -24.22 -6.84
N GLY A 147 -27.08 -25.29 -6.08
CA GLY A 147 -28.16 -26.25 -6.33
C GLY A 147 -27.95 -27.16 -7.54
N THR A 148 -26.75 -27.19 -8.13
CA THR A 148 -26.43 -27.98 -9.32
C THR A 148 -25.24 -28.91 -9.09
N VAL A 149 -25.26 -30.05 -9.77
CA VAL A 149 -24.14 -31.00 -9.92
C VAL A 149 -23.81 -31.26 -11.38
N ASP A 150 -24.42 -30.49 -12.28
CA ASP A 150 -24.20 -30.63 -13.71
C ASP A 150 -22.75 -30.24 -14.02
N LYS A 151 -21.99 -31.21 -14.56
CA LYS A 151 -20.57 -31.07 -14.87
C LYS A 151 -20.32 -29.98 -15.90
N ASP A 152 -21.30 -29.71 -16.76
CA ASP A 152 -21.20 -28.69 -17.81
C ASP A 152 -21.61 -27.29 -17.31
N SER A 153 -22.05 -27.17 -16.06
CA SER A 153 -22.41 -25.87 -15.48
C SER A 153 -21.18 -25.02 -15.15
N ALA A 154 -21.29 -23.72 -15.39
CA ALA A 154 -20.25 -22.75 -15.03
C ALA A 154 -19.85 -22.81 -13.54
N ALA A 155 -20.79 -23.14 -12.66
CA ALA A 155 -20.53 -23.27 -11.23
C ALA A 155 -19.59 -24.44 -10.89
N MET A 156 -19.57 -25.51 -11.68
CA MET A 156 -18.67 -26.64 -11.45
C MET A 156 -17.19 -26.30 -11.69
N LYS A 157 -16.87 -25.22 -12.42
CA LYS A 157 -15.49 -24.72 -12.54
C LYS A 157 -14.85 -24.47 -11.17
N LEU A 158 -15.63 -24.01 -10.20
CA LEU A 158 -15.18 -23.76 -8.82
C LEU A 158 -14.72 -25.04 -8.09
N ALA A 159 -15.10 -26.21 -8.59
CA ALA A 159 -14.70 -27.50 -8.06
C ALA A 159 -13.64 -28.22 -8.90
N MET A 160 -13.31 -27.71 -10.10
CA MET A 160 -12.28 -28.26 -10.97
C MET A 160 -10.92 -27.71 -10.55
N VAL A 161 -10.10 -28.56 -9.91
CA VAL A 161 -8.79 -28.17 -9.36
C VAL A 161 -7.69 -29.11 -9.84
N PRO A 162 -6.41 -28.67 -9.81
CA PRO A 162 -5.27 -29.52 -10.14
C PRO A 162 -5.23 -30.79 -9.28
N GLN A 163 -4.67 -31.87 -9.81
CA GLN A 163 -4.65 -33.17 -9.13
C GLN A 163 -4.00 -33.15 -7.76
N SER A 164 -2.95 -32.34 -7.56
CA SER A 164 -2.24 -32.22 -6.28
C SER A 164 -2.83 -31.17 -5.32
N ALA A 165 -4.00 -30.62 -5.64
CA ALA A 165 -4.64 -29.59 -4.85
C ALA A 165 -4.94 -30.03 -3.41
N LYS A 166 -4.70 -29.11 -2.47
CA LYS A 166 -5.02 -29.25 -1.06
C LYS A 166 -6.06 -28.21 -0.66
N LEU A 167 -7.00 -28.62 0.17
CA LEU A 167 -8.01 -27.75 0.74
C LEU A 167 -7.59 -27.31 2.14
N ASN A 168 -7.44 -26.01 2.34
CA ASN A 168 -7.03 -25.43 3.60
C ASN A 168 -8.21 -24.71 4.25
N TYR A 169 -8.65 -25.21 5.40
CA TYR A 169 -9.75 -24.62 6.15
C TYR A 169 -9.24 -23.61 7.17
N GLY A 170 -9.65 -22.36 6.99
CA GLY A 170 -9.38 -21.30 7.96
C GLY A 170 -10.42 -21.26 9.07
N THR A 171 -10.09 -20.60 10.17
CA THR A 171 -11.01 -20.31 11.26
C THR A 171 -11.27 -18.82 11.30
N ASP A 172 -12.53 -18.41 11.26
CA ASP A 172 -12.87 -16.99 11.38
C ASP A 172 -12.44 -16.47 12.76
N PRO A 173 -11.54 -15.46 12.84
CA PRO A 173 -11.01 -15.01 14.11
C PRO A 173 -12.03 -14.26 14.98
N GLN A 174 -13.13 -13.75 14.39
CA GLN A 174 -14.17 -13.05 15.13
C GLN A 174 -15.18 -14.02 15.75
N THR A 175 -15.52 -15.09 15.01
CA THR A 175 -16.57 -16.03 15.44
C THR A 175 -16.05 -17.35 15.98
N GLY A 176 -14.76 -17.67 15.76
CA GLY A 176 -14.15 -18.95 16.10
C GLY A 176 -14.66 -20.13 15.26
N LYS A 177 -15.49 -19.88 14.25
CA LYS A 177 -16.07 -20.93 13.40
C LYS A 177 -15.17 -21.22 12.21
N VAL A 178 -15.12 -22.49 11.82
CA VAL A 178 -14.44 -22.90 10.59
C VAL A 178 -15.11 -22.23 9.39
N LEU A 179 -14.30 -21.66 8.50
CA LEU A 179 -14.77 -21.07 7.26
C LEU A 179 -15.39 -22.15 6.39
N ARG A 180 -16.57 -21.86 5.83
CA ARG A 180 -17.31 -22.81 5.01
C ARG A 180 -16.56 -23.22 3.75
N TYR A 181 -15.84 -22.28 3.14
CA TYR A 181 -15.10 -22.49 1.91
C TYR A 181 -13.59 -22.57 2.21
N PRO A 182 -12.90 -23.63 1.77
CA PRO A 182 -11.47 -23.76 1.93
C PRO A 182 -10.72 -22.90 0.91
N LEU A 183 -9.48 -22.56 1.24
CA LEU A 183 -8.52 -22.04 0.28
C LEU A 183 -7.84 -23.22 -0.43
N VAL A 184 -7.85 -23.21 -1.76
CA VAL A 184 -7.13 -24.20 -2.57
C VAL A 184 -5.66 -23.81 -2.64
N SER A 185 -4.77 -24.78 -2.42
CA SER A 185 -3.33 -24.62 -2.69
C SER A 185 -2.79 -25.79 -3.50
N VAL A 186 -1.75 -25.52 -4.29
CA VAL A 186 -1.07 -26.50 -5.16
C VAL A 186 0.43 -26.29 -4.98
N HIS A 187 1.14 -27.29 -4.49
CA HIS A 187 2.53 -27.13 -4.01
C HIS A 187 2.66 -25.97 -3.01
N ASN A 188 3.44 -24.94 -3.34
CA ASN A 188 3.60 -23.71 -2.56
C ASN A 188 2.77 -22.52 -3.08
N VAL A 189 1.81 -22.77 -3.97
CA VAL A 189 0.92 -21.75 -4.57
C VAL A 189 -0.41 -21.73 -3.84
N TYR A 190 -0.80 -20.58 -3.29
CA TYR A 190 -2.04 -20.36 -2.53
C TYR A 190 -2.98 -19.46 -3.31
N ILE A 191 -4.20 -19.92 -3.56
CA ILE A 191 -5.07 -19.37 -4.60
C ILE A 191 -6.24 -18.62 -3.98
N PHE A 192 -6.10 -17.30 -3.83
CA PHE A 192 -7.12 -16.46 -3.19
C PHE A 192 -8.13 -15.87 -4.19
N PRO A 193 -9.35 -15.54 -3.72
CA PRO A 193 -10.30 -14.77 -4.51
C PRO A 193 -9.79 -13.36 -4.84
N GLY A 194 -10.30 -12.78 -5.93
CA GLY A 194 -10.02 -11.39 -6.31
C GLY A 194 -10.79 -10.37 -5.47
N ILE A 195 -11.95 -10.73 -4.93
CA ILE A 195 -12.79 -9.82 -4.13
C ILE A 195 -12.08 -9.53 -2.79
N PRO A 196 -11.75 -8.26 -2.47
CA PRO A 196 -10.93 -7.92 -1.30
C PRO A 196 -11.48 -8.46 0.02
N SER A 197 -12.78 -8.27 0.29
CA SER A 197 -13.40 -8.73 1.53
C SER A 197 -13.33 -10.26 1.72
N LEU A 198 -13.38 -11.03 0.64
CA LEU A 198 -13.24 -12.48 0.69
C LEU A 198 -11.79 -12.91 0.91
N LEU A 199 -10.85 -12.26 0.22
CA LEU A 199 -9.42 -12.50 0.39
C LEU A 199 -9.00 -12.20 1.83
N GLU A 200 -9.36 -11.04 2.35
CA GLU A 200 -9.00 -10.64 3.71
C GLU A 200 -9.56 -11.61 4.74
N ARG A 201 -10.83 -12.03 4.60
CA ARG A 201 -11.44 -13.01 5.50
C ARG A 201 -10.74 -14.36 5.43
N ALA A 202 -10.46 -14.86 4.22
CA ALA A 202 -9.77 -16.13 4.03
C ALA A 202 -8.35 -16.09 4.61
N PHE A 203 -7.59 -15.04 4.31
CA PHE A 203 -6.21 -14.89 4.77
C PHE A 203 -6.14 -14.81 6.29
N ASN A 204 -6.98 -13.98 6.91
CA ASN A 204 -7.02 -13.84 8.37
C ASN A 204 -7.32 -15.17 9.09
N GLY A 205 -8.14 -16.03 8.49
CA GLY A 205 -8.42 -17.36 9.06
C GLY A 205 -7.33 -18.40 8.81
N LEU A 206 -6.37 -18.09 7.93
CA LEU A 206 -5.33 -18.99 7.45
C LEU A 206 -3.91 -18.47 7.76
N GLU A 207 -3.77 -17.47 8.63
CA GLU A 207 -2.45 -16.87 8.96
C GLU A 207 -1.44 -17.94 9.42
N HIS A 208 -1.91 -18.98 10.11
CA HIS A 208 -1.10 -20.11 10.58
C HIS A 208 -0.34 -20.86 9.47
N LEU A 209 -0.78 -20.77 8.22
CA LEU A 209 -0.08 -21.36 7.07
C LEU A 209 1.20 -20.59 6.71
N PHE A 210 1.31 -19.33 7.13
CA PHE A 210 2.39 -18.41 6.75
C PHE A 210 3.20 -17.91 7.95
N VAL A 211 2.86 -18.31 9.18
CA VAL A 211 3.61 -17.93 10.39
C VAL A 211 5.03 -18.49 10.32
N SER A 212 6.02 -17.59 10.31
CA SER A 212 7.42 -17.93 10.50
C SER A 212 7.81 -17.71 11.96
N SER A 213 8.29 -18.75 12.65
CA SER A 213 8.77 -18.66 14.03
C SER A 213 10.15 -18.01 14.16
N GLY A 214 10.85 -17.78 13.04
CA GLY A 214 12.26 -17.37 13.03
C GLY A 214 12.53 -15.94 12.56
N THR A 215 11.53 -15.19 12.07
CA THR A 215 11.75 -13.83 11.57
C THR A 215 10.65 -12.88 12.05
N THR A 216 11.06 -11.77 12.66
CA THR A 216 10.19 -10.64 12.97
C THR A 216 10.81 -9.40 12.33
N PHE A 217 10.01 -8.59 11.66
CA PHE A 217 10.51 -7.33 11.13
C PHE A 217 10.20 -6.17 12.08
N HIS A 218 11.20 -5.34 12.30
CA HIS A 218 11.15 -4.19 13.18
C HIS A 218 11.35 -2.92 12.36
N THR A 219 10.35 -2.05 12.41
CA THR A 219 10.36 -0.77 11.72
C THR A 219 10.43 0.37 12.73
N ARG A 220 11.23 1.39 12.44
CA ARG A 220 11.28 2.65 13.19
C ARG A 220 11.11 3.82 12.24
N GLU A 221 10.38 4.81 12.71
CA GLU A 221 10.11 6.02 11.95
C GLU A 221 10.74 7.22 12.64
N VAL A 222 11.31 8.12 11.84
CA VAL A 222 11.83 9.41 12.28
C VAL A 222 11.25 10.48 11.35
N PHE A 223 10.66 11.51 11.93
CA PHE A 223 10.05 12.60 11.17
C PHE A 223 11.00 13.79 11.19
N VAL A 224 11.23 14.38 10.03
CA VAL A 224 12.23 15.44 9.85
C VAL A 224 11.61 16.64 9.15
N ASP A 225 11.82 17.83 9.70
CA ASP A 225 11.52 19.13 9.12
C ASP A 225 12.76 19.73 8.45
N ALA A 226 13.26 19.02 7.43
CA ALA A 226 14.38 19.44 6.60
C ALA A 226 14.14 19.00 5.16
N ASP A 227 14.84 19.60 4.21
CA ASP A 227 14.75 19.20 2.82
C ASP A 227 15.39 17.82 2.59
N GLU A 228 14.78 16.99 1.74
CA GLU A 228 15.32 15.65 1.43
C GLU A 228 16.76 15.74 0.88
N ALA A 229 17.04 16.77 0.08
CA ALA A 229 18.37 17.02 -0.47
C ALA A 229 19.43 17.30 0.62
N GLU A 230 19.03 17.92 1.74
CA GLU A 230 19.95 18.24 2.84
C GLU A 230 20.34 16.99 3.63
N ILE A 231 19.40 16.05 3.79
CA ILE A 231 19.60 14.82 4.56
C ILE A 231 20.08 13.63 3.72
N ALA A 232 19.91 13.67 2.39
CA ALA A 232 20.30 12.59 1.49
C ALA A 232 21.78 12.13 1.62
N PRO A 233 22.78 13.02 1.80
CA PRO A 233 24.16 12.60 2.03
C PRO A 233 24.36 11.81 3.33
N VAL A 234 23.61 12.16 4.38
CA VAL A 234 23.62 11.46 5.66
C VAL A 234 23.02 10.06 5.48
N LEU A 235 21.86 9.96 4.83
CA LEU A 235 21.20 8.69 4.55
C LEU A 235 22.09 7.76 3.70
N THR A 236 22.73 8.30 2.66
CA THR A 236 23.64 7.53 1.79
C THR A 236 24.81 6.93 2.57
N ARG A 237 25.43 7.74 3.45
CA ARG A 237 26.53 7.28 4.30
C ARG A 237 26.07 6.19 5.26
N LEU A 238 24.94 6.39 5.95
CA LEU A 238 24.41 5.41 6.90
C LEU A 238 23.98 4.12 6.23
N GLN A 239 23.35 4.19 5.05
CA GLN A 239 23.01 3.01 4.26
C GLN A 239 24.25 2.22 3.83
N GLY A 240 25.37 2.91 3.55
CA GLY A 240 26.65 2.27 3.28
C GLY A 240 27.26 1.53 4.48
N VAL A 241 27.04 2.04 5.70
CA VAL A 241 27.51 1.40 6.95
C VAL A 241 26.65 0.17 7.30
N TRP A 242 25.34 0.31 7.24
CA TRP A 242 24.41 -0.75 7.65
C TRP A 242 24.15 -1.80 6.57
N GLY A 243 24.41 -1.47 5.30
CA GLY A 243 24.32 -2.41 4.18
C GLY A 243 22.95 -3.12 4.12
N ARG A 244 22.95 -4.45 4.19
CA ARG A 244 21.71 -5.26 4.15
C ARG A 244 21.07 -5.49 5.53
N MET A 245 21.72 -5.07 6.62
CA MET A 245 21.26 -5.32 8.00
C MET A 245 20.11 -4.37 8.38
N VAL A 246 20.19 -3.11 7.92
CA VAL A 246 19.13 -2.11 8.09
C VAL A 246 18.89 -1.41 6.76
N ALA A 247 17.64 -1.45 6.30
CA ALA A 247 17.20 -0.66 5.15
C ALA A 247 16.71 0.70 5.62
N LEU A 248 17.25 1.76 5.02
CA LEU A 248 16.82 3.14 5.25
C LEU A 248 16.04 3.64 4.03
N GLY A 249 14.84 4.16 4.28
CA GLY A 249 14.01 4.79 3.26
C GLY A 249 13.65 6.22 3.65
N SER A 250 13.57 7.11 2.66
CA SER A 250 13.03 8.47 2.79
C SER A 250 11.73 8.59 2.02
N TYR A 251 10.75 9.24 2.63
CA TYR A 251 9.42 9.47 2.07
C TYR A 251 9.04 10.94 2.26
N PRO A 252 9.27 11.81 1.26
CA PRO A 252 8.89 13.22 1.35
C PRO A 252 7.37 13.38 1.41
N ASN A 253 6.91 14.37 2.17
CA ASN A 253 5.50 14.69 2.34
C ASN A 253 5.26 16.19 2.17
N TRP A 254 5.08 16.60 0.91
CA TRP A 254 4.90 18.00 0.51
C TRP A 254 3.63 18.66 1.05
N LEU A 255 2.62 17.88 1.44
CA LEU A 255 1.33 18.37 1.93
C LEU A 255 1.31 18.49 3.47
N SER A 256 2.32 17.97 4.15
CA SER A 256 2.39 17.97 5.60
C SER A 256 2.91 19.32 6.10
N ASN A 257 2.10 19.97 6.94
CA ASN A 257 2.51 21.17 7.68
C ASN A 257 3.26 20.83 8.99
N TYR A 258 3.71 19.57 9.14
CA TYR A 258 4.25 19.03 10.39
C TYR A 258 5.67 18.49 10.24
N HIS A 259 5.94 17.79 9.14
CA HIS A 259 7.23 17.22 8.78
C HIS A 259 7.35 17.25 7.26
N ARG A 260 8.57 17.43 6.76
CA ARG A 260 8.84 17.46 5.31
C ARG A 260 9.22 16.08 4.80
N VAL A 261 9.93 15.28 5.60
CA VAL A 261 10.34 13.93 5.23
C VAL A 261 10.06 12.96 6.37
N ARG A 262 9.47 11.80 6.04
CA ARG A 262 9.39 10.65 6.94
C ARG A 262 10.50 9.68 6.57
N LEU A 263 11.40 9.42 7.51
CA LEU A 263 12.45 8.43 7.40
C LEU A 263 11.99 7.12 8.04
N VAL A 264 12.27 6.00 7.38
CA VAL A 264 11.91 4.67 7.84
C VAL A 264 13.17 3.82 7.90
N LEU A 265 13.42 3.21 9.05
CA LEU A 265 14.47 2.21 9.24
C LEU A 265 13.81 0.85 9.43
N ASP A 266 14.33 -0.15 8.74
CA ASP A 266 13.75 -1.48 8.67
C ASP A 266 14.81 -2.57 8.85
N SER A 267 14.58 -3.50 9.77
CA SER A 267 15.49 -4.62 10.04
C SER A 267 14.74 -5.85 10.55
N ASN A 268 15.38 -7.02 10.49
CA ASN A 268 14.93 -8.23 11.19
C ASN A 268 15.43 -8.30 12.65
N SER A 269 16.22 -7.32 13.11
CA SER A 269 16.75 -7.23 14.47
C SER A 269 16.33 -5.94 15.16
N THR A 270 15.77 -6.07 16.36
CA THR A 270 15.41 -4.90 17.20
C THR A 270 16.65 -4.10 17.61
N GLU A 271 17.75 -4.78 17.92
CA GLU A 271 18.97 -4.12 18.37
C GLU A 271 19.62 -3.30 17.26
N GLU A 272 19.63 -3.83 16.04
CA GLU A 272 20.22 -3.17 14.87
C GLU A 272 19.41 -1.94 14.48
N VAL A 273 18.07 -2.05 14.43
CA VAL A 273 17.23 -0.91 14.06
C VAL A 273 17.31 0.22 15.10
N GLU A 274 17.42 -0.10 16.40
CA GLU A 274 17.58 0.94 17.43
C GLU A 274 18.96 1.60 17.37
N LYS A 275 20.03 0.83 17.16
CA LYS A 275 21.38 1.37 16.98
C LYS A 275 21.46 2.26 15.73
N ALA A 276 20.88 1.82 14.62
CA ALA A 276 20.81 2.60 13.39
C ALA A 276 19.99 3.88 13.58
N ARG A 277 18.88 3.80 14.31
CA ARG A 277 18.04 4.97 14.63
C ARG A 277 18.80 5.97 15.49
N ALA A 278 19.54 5.53 16.50
CA ALA A 278 20.36 6.42 17.32
C ALA A 278 21.42 7.13 16.48
N GLN A 279 22.17 6.40 15.64
CA GLN A 279 23.15 6.99 14.73
C GLN A 279 22.53 7.96 13.72
N LEU A 280 21.32 7.67 13.25
CA LEU A 280 20.59 8.59 12.38
C LEU A 280 20.25 9.89 13.11
N LEU A 281 19.74 9.82 14.33
CA LEU A 281 19.41 11.01 15.12
C LEU A 281 20.63 11.88 15.40
N ASP A 282 21.78 11.26 15.69
CA ASP A 282 23.05 11.98 15.93
C ASP A 282 23.61 12.63 14.66
N ALA A 283 23.29 12.09 13.48
CA ALA A 283 23.82 12.55 12.20
C ALA A 283 22.92 13.55 11.46
N LEU A 284 21.66 13.72 11.91
CA LEU A 284 20.72 14.68 11.34
C LEU A 284 21.03 16.11 11.81
N PRO A 285 20.64 17.15 11.04
CA PRO A 285 20.82 18.54 11.46
C PRO A 285 20.15 18.82 12.81
N GLU A 286 20.80 19.58 13.68
CA GLU A 286 20.24 19.94 15.00
C GLU A 286 18.86 20.62 14.85
N GLY A 287 17.90 20.16 15.66
CA GLY A 287 16.53 20.70 15.64
C GLY A 287 15.67 20.29 14.45
N SER A 288 16.18 19.51 13.50
CA SER A 288 15.40 19.04 12.33
C SER A 288 14.43 17.90 12.68
N VAL A 289 14.70 17.13 13.73
CA VAL A 289 13.85 16.01 14.13
C VAL A 289 12.62 16.55 14.84
N VAL A 290 11.45 16.25 14.29
CA VAL A 290 10.17 16.59 14.92
C VAL A 290 9.61 15.35 15.64
N PRO A 291 9.04 15.50 16.85
CA PRO A 291 8.29 14.41 17.48
C PRO A 291 7.15 13.97 16.57
N LEU A 292 6.49 12.83 16.81
CA LEU A 292 5.17 12.57 16.22
C LEU A 292 4.10 12.84 17.26
N VAL A 293 3.30 13.88 17.07
CA VAL A 293 2.12 14.15 17.87
C VAL A 293 0.93 13.46 17.23
N THR A 294 0.51 12.34 17.81
CA THR A 294 -0.58 11.50 17.27
C THR A 294 -1.97 12.07 17.55
N ASP A 295 -2.11 12.90 18.58
CA ASP A 295 -3.35 13.61 18.90
C ASP A 295 -3.06 15.08 19.21
N PRO A 296 -2.93 15.92 18.16
CA PRO A 296 -2.60 17.33 18.34
C PRO A 296 -3.75 18.11 19.01
N VAL A 297 -4.99 17.63 18.91
CA VAL A 297 -6.16 18.35 19.41
C VAL A 297 -6.24 18.26 20.93
N SER A 298 -5.97 17.10 21.51
CA SER A 298 -6.01 16.94 22.98
C SER A 298 -4.94 17.76 23.69
N ILE A 299 -3.75 17.93 23.09
CA ILE A 299 -2.64 18.67 23.70
C ILE A 299 -2.66 20.17 23.38
N ALA A 300 -3.32 20.59 22.31
CA ALA A 300 -3.28 21.97 21.82
C ALA A 300 -3.64 23.00 22.89
N THR A 301 -4.64 22.71 23.74
CA THR A 301 -5.06 23.63 24.80
C THR A 301 -3.93 23.85 25.81
N ALA A 302 -3.31 22.78 26.29
CA ALA A 302 -2.22 22.85 27.26
C ALA A 302 -0.97 23.54 26.67
N GLU A 303 -0.62 23.24 25.43
CA GLU A 303 0.51 23.88 24.73
C GLU A 303 0.28 25.37 24.49
N VAL A 304 -0.92 25.79 24.06
CA VAL A 304 -1.21 27.20 23.83
C VAL A 304 -1.16 27.98 25.15
N TYR A 305 -1.68 27.41 26.25
CA TYR A 305 -1.58 28.03 27.57
C TYR A 305 -0.13 28.08 28.08
N SER A 306 0.67 27.02 27.88
CA SER A 306 2.09 27.03 28.25
C SER A 306 2.88 28.07 27.45
N LEU A 307 2.62 28.18 26.15
CA LEU A 307 3.17 29.23 25.27
C LEU A 307 2.79 30.63 25.75
N SER A 308 1.53 30.86 26.11
CA SER A 308 1.08 32.15 26.64
C SER A 308 1.77 32.56 27.93
N ASN A 309 2.32 31.58 28.68
CA ASN A 309 2.94 31.78 29.98
C ASN A 309 4.48 31.72 29.93
N ASN A 310 5.09 31.39 28.79
CA ASN A 310 6.53 31.17 28.69
C ASN A 310 7.37 32.46 28.54
N GLY A 311 6.73 33.63 28.40
CA GLY A 311 7.41 34.93 28.30
C GLY A 311 8.19 35.18 27.00
N SER A 312 8.00 34.34 25.97
CA SER A 312 8.56 34.57 24.64
C SER A 312 7.80 35.67 23.89
N PRO A 313 8.41 36.34 22.89
CA PRO A 313 7.71 37.33 22.06
C PRO A 313 6.46 36.78 21.36
N LEU A 314 6.47 35.48 21.02
CA LEU A 314 5.30 34.78 20.48
C LEU A 314 4.28 34.51 21.59
N GLY A 315 4.74 34.06 22.76
CA GLY A 315 3.91 33.87 23.96
C GLY A 315 3.18 35.14 24.37
N ASP A 316 3.83 36.30 24.34
CA ASP A 316 3.22 37.59 24.65
C ASP A 316 2.15 37.99 23.62
N LYS A 317 2.35 37.69 22.34
CA LYS A 317 1.32 37.86 21.30
C LYS A 317 0.12 36.96 21.57
N VAL A 318 0.35 35.68 21.87
CA VAL A 318 -0.71 34.72 22.21
C VAL A 318 -1.45 35.16 23.48
N LYS A 319 -0.73 35.59 24.52
CA LYS A 319 -1.27 36.15 25.76
C LYS A 319 -2.09 37.42 25.53
N SER A 320 -1.67 38.27 24.60
CA SER A 320 -2.41 39.48 24.22
C SER A 320 -3.72 39.16 23.49
N ALA A 321 -3.75 38.08 22.70
CA ALA A 321 -4.97 37.58 22.05
C ALA A 321 -5.97 36.97 23.03
N PHE A 322 -5.50 36.45 24.17
CA PHE A 322 -6.35 35.98 25.28
C PHE A 322 -7.02 37.10 26.09
N LYS A 323 -6.61 38.37 25.91
CA LYS A 323 -7.27 39.47 26.62
C LYS A 323 -8.73 39.54 26.17
N PRO A 324 -9.71 39.46 27.09
CA PRO A 324 -11.09 39.66 26.73
C PRO A 324 -11.18 41.06 26.12
N SER A 325 -11.56 41.15 24.84
CA SER A 325 -12.03 42.42 24.30
C SER A 325 -13.15 42.86 25.23
N ARG A 326 -12.95 43.94 26.00
CA ARG A 326 -14.00 44.59 26.78
C ARG A 326 -15.22 44.68 25.87
N GLN A 327 -16.25 43.90 26.16
CA GLN A 327 -17.50 43.89 25.43
C GLN A 327 -18.00 45.34 25.36
N ARG A 328 -17.87 45.97 24.19
CA ARG A 328 -18.79 47.06 23.86
C ARG A 328 -20.10 46.37 23.56
N TRP A 329 -20.97 46.36 24.55
CA TRP A 329 -22.39 46.12 24.37
C TRP A 329 -22.91 47.21 23.44
N ILE A 330 -23.02 46.90 22.14
CA ILE A 330 -23.74 47.76 21.20
C ILE A 330 -25.19 47.32 21.28
N CYS A 331 -25.99 48.03 22.07
CA CYS A 331 -27.45 47.93 21.98
C CYS A 331 -27.88 48.49 20.62
N ILE A 332 -28.35 47.63 19.72
CA ILE A 332 -29.06 48.05 18.50
C ILE A 332 -30.56 47.93 18.82
N PRO A 333 -31.34 49.02 18.78
CA PRO A 333 -32.77 48.93 18.98
C PRO A 333 -33.40 48.38 17.70
N LEU A 334 -33.84 47.13 17.72
CA LEU A 334 -34.75 46.58 16.71
C LEU A 334 -36.17 46.82 17.19
N LYS A 335 -36.95 47.58 16.41
CA LYS A 335 -38.41 47.58 16.53
C LYS A 335 -38.89 46.14 16.27
N ASN A 336 -39.69 45.64 17.21
CA ASN A 336 -40.36 44.33 17.25
C ASN A 336 -39.53 43.16 17.82
N SER A 337 -39.53 43.10 19.15
CA SER A 337 -39.93 41.93 19.96
C SER A 337 -39.39 40.54 19.57
N VAL A 338 -38.09 40.26 19.76
CA VAL A 338 -37.57 38.93 20.17
C VAL A 338 -36.24 39.10 20.91
N TRP A 339 -36.09 38.51 22.10
CA TRP A 339 -34.82 38.41 22.82
C TRP A 339 -34.16 37.06 22.48
N VAL A 340 -32.93 37.06 21.96
CA VAL A 340 -32.11 35.84 21.83
C VAL A 340 -30.71 36.14 22.34
N SER A 341 -30.29 35.48 23.42
CA SER A 341 -28.89 35.45 23.83
C SER A 341 -28.13 34.46 22.94
N THR A 342 -26.98 34.87 22.41
CA THR A 342 -26.07 33.95 21.71
C THR A 342 -24.69 34.04 22.34
N GLU A 343 -24.28 32.94 22.97
CA GLU A 343 -22.92 32.71 23.44
C GLU A 343 -21.99 32.57 22.23
N ALA A 344 -21.21 33.62 21.95
CA ALA A 344 -20.09 33.55 21.02
C ALA A 344 -18.85 33.04 21.77
N LYS A 345 -18.66 31.71 21.86
CA LYS A 345 -17.43 31.11 22.43
C LYS A 345 -16.66 30.14 21.54
N THR A 346 -17.05 29.92 20.28
CA THR A 346 -16.40 28.88 19.46
C THR A 346 -15.84 29.33 18.12
N ALA A 347 -16.18 30.52 17.63
CA ALA A 347 -15.78 30.94 16.28
C ALA A 347 -14.41 31.65 16.18
N GLN A 348 -13.84 32.14 17.29
CA GLN A 348 -12.68 33.05 17.23
C GLN A 348 -11.32 32.34 17.29
N LEU A 349 -11.26 31.08 17.71
CA LEU A 349 -10.02 30.28 17.76
C LEU A 349 -9.57 29.79 16.37
N CYS A 350 -10.50 29.62 15.43
CA CYS A 350 -10.19 29.06 14.10
C CYS A 350 -9.46 30.07 13.19
N SER A 351 -9.74 31.37 13.32
CA SER A 351 -9.13 32.42 12.48
C SER A 351 -7.71 32.82 12.91
N ILE A 352 -7.32 32.57 14.16
CA ILE A 352 -6.01 32.96 14.70
C ILE A 352 -4.94 31.91 14.32
N CYS A 353 -5.28 30.62 14.29
CA CYS A 353 -4.36 29.56 13.88
C CYS A 353 -3.96 29.63 12.39
N SER A 354 -4.87 30.07 11.51
CA SER A 354 -4.58 30.18 10.07
C SER A 354 -3.65 31.36 9.72
N THR A 355 -3.65 32.41 10.55
CA THR A 355 -2.93 33.66 10.23
C THR A 355 -1.51 33.70 10.81
N LEU A 356 -1.25 32.97 11.91
CA LEU A 356 0.06 32.97 12.58
C LEU A 356 1.11 32.01 11.98
N ARG A 357 0.73 31.07 11.11
CA ARG A 357 1.68 30.18 10.41
C ARG A 357 2.17 30.70 9.05
N LEU A 358 1.67 31.84 8.57
CA LEU A 358 1.99 32.33 7.22
C LEU A 358 3.23 33.23 7.12
N ASN A 359 3.85 33.67 8.24
CA ASN A 359 5.02 34.55 8.18
C ASN A 359 6.18 34.00 9.01
N GLY A 360 6.80 32.95 8.48
CA GLY A 360 8.11 32.45 8.90
C GLY A 360 9.18 32.74 7.84
N ALA A 361 9.24 33.96 7.29
CA ALA A 361 10.39 34.40 6.49
C ALA A 361 10.38 35.93 6.34
N ASN A 362 11.41 36.56 6.89
CA ASN A 362 11.93 37.93 6.62
C ASN A 362 10.97 39.13 6.76
N GLY A 363 11.42 40.08 7.57
CA GLY A 363 10.72 41.32 7.86
C GLY A 363 10.67 42.29 6.67
N GLU A 364 9.47 42.78 6.38
CA GLU A 364 9.09 44.19 6.14
C GLU A 364 7.63 44.18 5.64
N VAL A 365 6.74 44.95 6.28
CA VAL A 365 5.33 45.10 5.81
C VAL A 365 5.09 46.55 5.43
N SER A 366 5.04 46.80 4.12
CA SER A 366 4.53 48.03 3.51
C SER A 366 3.00 47.99 3.47
N THR A 367 2.35 49.07 3.90
CA THR A 367 0.90 49.22 3.94
C THR A 367 0.35 49.69 2.59
N ARG A 368 -0.53 48.90 1.95
CA ARG A 368 -1.45 49.41 0.91
C ARG A 368 -2.91 49.09 1.25
N HIS A 369 -3.73 50.12 1.09
CA HIS A 369 -5.16 50.18 1.42
C HIS A 369 -6.00 49.24 0.53
N ASN A 370 -6.87 48.44 1.15
CA ASN A 370 -7.78 47.55 0.43
C ASN A 370 -9.20 48.17 0.33
N LYS A 371 -9.74 48.19 -0.90
CA LYS A 371 -11.08 48.67 -1.26
C LYS A 371 -12.16 47.71 -0.74
N LYS A 372 -13.23 48.29 -0.18
CA LYS A 372 -14.48 47.62 0.24
C LYS A 372 -15.16 46.93 -0.96
N ILE A 373 -15.51 45.66 -0.80
CA ILE A 373 -16.54 44.97 -1.61
C ILE A 373 -17.82 44.89 -0.76
N ARG A 374 -18.96 45.34 -1.32
CA ARG A 374 -20.30 45.31 -0.71
C ARG A 374 -21.05 44.01 -1.09
N PRO A 375 -21.97 43.51 -0.25
CA PRO A 375 -22.91 42.46 -0.64
C PRO A 375 -24.16 43.07 -1.31
N GLY A 376 -24.64 42.44 -2.38
CA GLY A 376 -25.86 42.80 -3.11
C GLY A 376 -27.07 41.95 -2.68
N ALA A 377 -28.25 42.57 -2.66
CA ALA A 377 -29.55 42.00 -2.33
C ALA A 377 -30.46 41.88 -3.57
N ASP A 378 -31.33 40.88 -3.53
CA ASP A 378 -32.70 40.72 -4.06
C ASP A 378 -33.17 41.44 -5.34
N LEU A 379 -33.73 40.63 -6.25
CA LEU A 379 -34.87 41.01 -7.10
C LEU A 379 -35.86 39.83 -7.25
N CYS A 380 -37.03 39.96 -6.63
CA CYS A 380 -38.24 39.23 -6.97
C CYS A 380 -38.91 39.89 -8.20
N GLY A 381 -39.43 39.07 -9.11
CA GLY A 381 -40.39 39.48 -10.14
C GLY A 381 -41.37 38.33 -10.37
N GLY A 382 -42.63 38.53 -9.98
CA GLY A 382 -43.69 37.51 -10.10
C GLY A 382 -44.44 37.55 -11.43
N GLN A 383 -45.17 36.48 -11.72
CA GLN A 383 -46.46 36.47 -12.41
C GLN A 383 -47.06 35.05 -12.39
N HIS A 384 -48.28 34.92 -11.86
CA HIS A 384 -49.21 33.82 -12.13
C HIS A 384 -50.06 34.19 -13.36
N PRO A 385 -50.57 33.21 -14.14
CA PRO A 385 -52.00 32.92 -13.99
C PRO A 385 -52.40 31.43 -14.16
N SER A 386 -53.51 31.10 -13.50
CA SER A 386 -54.59 30.12 -13.78
C SER A 386 -54.44 29.02 -14.85
N GLY A 387 -54.94 27.82 -14.53
CA GLY A 387 -55.44 26.86 -15.52
C GLY A 387 -55.78 25.49 -14.93
N ALA A 388 -57.06 25.15 -14.93
CA ALA A 388 -57.61 23.88 -14.47
C ALA A 388 -57.38 22.72 -15.47
N GLN A 389 -57.04 21.53 -14.96
CA GLN A 389 -57.73 20.24 -15.13
C GLN A 389 -56.88 19.11 -14.54
#